data_AF-A0A1G0LKY5-F1
#
_entry.id   AF-A0A1G0LKY5-F1
#
_cell.length_a   1.000
_cell.length_b   1.000
_cell.length_c   1.000
_cell.angle_alpha   90.00
_cell.angle_beta   90.00
_cell.angle_gamma   90.00
#
_symmetry.space_group_name_H-M   'P 1'
#
loop_
_entity.id
_entity.type
_entity.pdbx_description
1 polymer ?
#
loop_
_entity_poly.entity_id
_entity_poly.type
_entity_poly.pdbx_seq_one_letter_code
_entity_poly.pdbx_strand_id
1 'polypeptide(L)'
;MRAFASRDPASFGFADICYAKADWVATITINRPHNYNAYSTAALRELAAAVQDAAFDDAVGVIVVTGAGHQAFCTGGDVKEYQADYTARPRDYWKYMGLFRAWIESLINAGKPVIARINGMAVGGGNESQLACDLAVMAEHAWLGQVGTRVGSVAAGGATQWLPIHVGDRRAREMLLLNGRVPARQALEWGLVNRVVPSVTRDGAFVSGATPE
;
A
#
# COMPACT_ATOMS: atom_id res chain seq x y z
N MET A 1 26.78 6.40 -22.55
CA MET A 1 25.75 5.68 -21.76
C MET A 1 24.82 6.72 -21.16
N ARG A 2 23.49 6.60 -21.29
CA ARG A 2 22.54 7.52 -20.64
C ARG A 2 22.50 7.21 -19.14
N ALA A 3 22.61 8.23 -18.29
CA ALA A 3 22.62 8.06 -16.83
C ALA A 3 21.30 7.50 -16.28
N PHE A 4 20.18 7.78 -16.94
CA PHE A 4 18.82 7.40 -16.54
C PHE A 4 18.12 6.59 -17.64
N ALA A 5 18.83 5.63 -18.24
CA ALA A 5 18.23 4.77 -19.25
C ALA A 5 17.12 3.89 -18.64
N SER A 6 16.02 3.71 -19.38
CA SER A 6 14.98 2.75 -19.02
C SER A 6 15.59 1.35 -18.87
N ARG A 7 15.18 0.64 -17.81
CA ARG A 7 15.64 -0.70 -17.49
C ARG A 7 14.50 -1.70 -17.62
N ASP A 8 14.80 -2.90 -18.10
CA ASP A 8 13.85 -4.00 -18.08
C ASP A 8 13.46 -4.35 -16.63
N PRO A 9 12.17 -4.31 -16.24
CA PRO A 9 11.72 -4.75 -14.91
C PRO A 9 12.23 -6.13 -14.50
N ALA A 10 12.38 -7.08 -15.43
CA ALA A 10 12.85 -8.43 -15.12
C ALA A 10 14.31 -8.45 -14.61
N SER A 11 15.12 -7.46 -15.00
CA SER A 11 16.54 -7.36 -14.60
C SER A 11 16.75 -7.12 -13.11
N PHE A 12 15.71 -6.74 -12.37
CA PHE A 12 15.78 -6.50 -10.92
C PHE A 12 15.70 -7.78 -10.09
N GLY A 13 15.16 -8.87 -10.64
CA GLY A 13 15.08 -10.15 -9.94
C GLY A 13 14.28 -10.11 -8.63
N PHE A 14 13.26 -9.26 -8.55
CA PHE A 14 12.41 -9.15 -7.37
C PHE A 14 11.65 -10.45 -7.10
N ALA A 15 11.61 -10.86 -5.82
CA ALA A 15 11.02 -12.12 -5.39
C ALA A 15 9.63 -11.93 -4.77
N ASP A 16 9.43 -10.85 -4.03
CA ASP A 16 8.21 -10.59 -3.23
C ASP A 16 7.25 -9.60 -3.91
N ILE A 17 7.67 -8.97 -5.02
CA ILE A 17 6.83 -8.09 -5.83
C ILE A 17 6.86 -8.46 -7.32
N CYS A 18 5.78 -8.17 -8.03
CA CYS A 18 5.77 -8.10 -9.48
C CYS A 18 5.93 -6.65 -9.92
N TYR A 19 6.88 -6.39 -10.82
CA TYR A 19 7.13 -5.07 -11.38
C TYR A 19 6.99 -5.11 -12.90
N ALA A 20 6.15 -4.24 -13.45
CA ALA A 20 5.89 -4.15 -14.89
C ALA A 20 5.83 -2.70 -15.35
N LYS A 21 6.26 -2.42 -16.59
CA LYS A 21 6.17 -1.12 -17.25
C LYS A 21 5.54 -1.29 -18.62
N ALA A 22 4.45 -0.57 -18.89
CA ALA A 22 3.79 -0.54 -20.19
C ALA A 22 2.98 0.75 -20.32
N ASP A 23 2.87 1.29 -21.53
CA ASP A 23 1.98 2.41 -21.85
C ASP A 23 2.10 3.60 -20.87
N TRP A 24 3.32 4.01 -20.55
CA TRP A 24 3.63 5.08 -19.61
C TRP A 24 3.27 4.80 -18.14
N VAL A 25 2.91 3.56 -17.80
CA VAL A 25 2.53 3.15 -16.44
C VAL A 25 3.51 2.12 -15.90
N ALA A 26 4.09 2.42 -14.76
CA ALA A 26 4.78 1.44 -13.92
C ALA A 26 3.79 0.84 -12.93
N THR A 27 3.56 -0.47 -12.98
CA THR A 27 2.73 -1.19 -12.01
C THR A 27 3.60 -2.00 -11.06
N ILE A 28 3.49 -1.71 -9.77
CA ILE A 28 4.18 -2.38 -8.67
C ILE A 28 3.13 -3.15 -7.87
N THR A 29 3.23 -4.47 -7.87
CA THR A 29 2.27 -5.36 -7.19
C THR A 29 2.97 -6.12 -6.07
N ILE A 30 2.55 -5.94 -4.82
CA ILE A 30 3.01 -6.79 -3.72
C ILE A 30 2.49 -8.19 -3.98
N ASN A 31 3.38 -9.18 -4.13
CA ASN A 31 3.04 -10.53 -4.57
C ASN A 31 3.24 -11.57 -3.45
N ARG A 32 2.61 -11.30 -2.30
CA ARG A 32 2.58 -12.23 -1.15
C ARG A 32 1.14 -12.56 -0.75
N PRO A 33 0.29 -13.06 -1.67
CA PRO A 33 -1.14 -13.22 -1.40
C PRO A 33 -1.41 -14.24 -0.28
N HIS A 34 -0.53 -15.23 -0.10
CA HIS A 34 -0.58 -16.22 0.97
C HIS A 34 -0.47 -15.61 2.39
N ASN A 35 0.01 -14.37 2.50
CA ASN A 35 0.10 -13.62 3.75
C ASN A 35 -0.57 -12.24 3.62
N TYR A 36 -1.66 -12.16 2.84
CA TYR A 36 -2.45 -10.93 2.64
C TYR A 36 -1.60 -9.73 2.17
N ASN A 37 -0.58 -10.00 1.35
CA ASN A 37 0.35 -8.99 0.84
C ASN A 37 1.04 -8.19 1.96
N ALA A 38 1.25 -8.81 3.13
CA ALA A 38 2.11 -8.24 4.15
C ALA A 38 3.55 -8.15 3.63
N TYR A 39 4.19 -6.99 3.80
CA TYR A 39 5.56 -6.79 3.34
C TYR A 39 6.56 -7.41 4.32
N SER A 40 7.49 -8.17 3.76
CA SER A 40 8.70 -8.64 4.46
C SER A 40 9.80 -7.57 4.43
N THR A 41 10.92 -7.80 5.12
CA THR A 41 12.16 -7.01 4.91
C THR A 41 12.58 -6.96 3.45
N ALA A 42 12.49 -8.09 2.74
CA ALA A 42 12.88 -8.19 1.34
C ALA A 42 11.92 -7.35 0.48
N ALA A 43 10.61 -7.54 0.65
CA ALA A 43 9.59 -6.78 -0.05
C ALA A 43 9.78 -5.26 0.10
N LEU A 44 10.09 -4.75 1.30
CA LEU A 44 10.33 -3.31 1.50
C LEU A 44 11.51 -2.78 0.67
N ARG A 45 12.58 -3.55 0.53
CA ARG A 45 13.73 -3.18 -0.31
C ARG A 45 13.35 -3.14 -1.79
N GLU A 46 12.64 -4.17 -2.23
CA GLU A 46 12.20 -4.29 -3.62
C GLU A 46 11.22 -3.18 -4.00
N LEU A 47 10.26 -2.89 -3.11
CA LEU A 47 9.26 -1.83 -3.28
C LEU A 47 9.89 -0.46 -3.46
N ALA A 48 10.80 -0.06 -2.56
CA ALA A 48 11.50 1.22 -2.67
C ALA A 48 12.37 1.29 -3.95
N ALA A 49 13.05 0.20 -4.31
CA ALA A 49 13.86 0.13 -5.53
C ALA A 49 13.01 0.23 -6.81
N ALA A 50 11.84 -0.40 -6.84
CA ALA A 50 10.92 -0.34 -7.97
C ALA A 50 10.34 1.06 -8.17
N VAL A 51 9.94 1.74 -7.08
CA VAL A 51 9.48 3.15 -7.17
C VAL A 51 10.60 4.06 -7.65
N GLN A 52 11.82 3.88 -7.14
CA GLN A 52 12.96 4.68 -7.56
C GLN A 52 13.27 4.49 -9.06
N ASP A 53 13.26 3.25 -9.56
CA ASP A 53 13.43 3.01 -11.01
C ASP A 53 12.35 3.69 -11.83
N ALA A 54 11.07 3.51 -11.45
CA ALA A 54 9.94 4.12 -12.14
C ALA A 54 9.98 5.65 -12.10
N ALA A 55 10.41 6.24 -10.98
CA ALA A 55 10.55 7.68 -10.80
C ALA A 55 11.55 8.30 -11.78
N PHE A 56 12.66 7.61 -12.07
CA PHE A 56 13.71 8.12 -12.96
C PHE A 56 13.59 7.67 -14.43
N ASP A 57 12.65 6.80 -14.77
CA ASP A 57 12.46 6.30 -16.13
C ASP A 57 11.55 7.22 -16.96
N ASP A 58 12.09 7.92 -17.95
CA ASP A 58 11.33 8.81 -18.85
C ASP A 58 10.22 8.09 -19.65
N ALA A 59 10.25 6.76 -19.75
CA ALA A 59 9.17 5.97 -20.36
C ALA A 59 7.97 5.75 -19.42
N VAL A 60 8.05 6.23 -18.17
CA VAL A 60 6.99 6.13 -17.15
C VAL A 60 6.48 7.53 -16.82
N GLY A 61 5.18 7.76 -16.96
CA GLY A 61 4.48 8.97 -16.52
C GLY A 61 3.74 8.81 -15.19
N VAL A 62 3.27 7.60 -14.86
CA VAL A 62 2.47 7.33 -13.66
C VAL A 62 2.91 6.01 -13.01
N ILE A 63 2.89 5.97 -11.67
CA ILE A 63 3.16 4.77 -10.88
C ILE A 63 1.86 4.27 -10.26
N VAL A 64 1.58 2.98 -10.39
CA VAL A 64 0.44 2.30 -9.76
C VAL A 64 0.95 1.28 -8.77
N VAL A 65 0.51 1.36 -7.52
CA VAL A 65 0.82 0.38 -6.47
C VAL A 65 -0.44 -0.42 -6.14
N THR A 66 -0.31 -1.72 -5.97
CA THR A 66 -1.44 -2.64 -5.72
C THR A 66 -0.98 -3.93 -5.01
N GLY A 67 -1.92 -4.77 -4.58
CA GLY A 67 -1.65 -6.10 -4.06
C GLY A 67 -2.04 -7.20 -5.06
N ALA A 68 -1.41 -8.37 -4.98
CA ALA A 68 -1.83 -9.55 -5.72
C ALA A 68 -3.16 -10.11 -5.20
N GLY A 69 -4.01 -10.59 -6.10
CA GLY A 69 -5.33 -11.15 -5.76
C GLY A 69 -6.38 -10.06 -5.45
N HIS A 70 -7.40 -10.43 -4.68
CA HIS A 70 -8.53 -9.54 -4.32
C HIS A 70 -8.75 -9.41 -2.80
N GLN A 71 -8.08 -10.21 -1.98
CA GLN A 71 -8.35 -10.21 -0.54
C GLN A 71 -7.72 -9.01 0.17
N ALA A 72 -6.51 -8.63 -0.24
CA ALA A 72 -5.76 -7.56 0.40
C ALA A 72 -4.98 -6.74 -0.62
N PHE A 73 -5.01 -5.42 -0.45
CA PHE A 73 -3.99 -4.56 -1.01
C PHE A 73 -2.67 -4.80 -0.27
N CYS A 74 -2.69 -4.60 1.06
CA CYS A 74 -1.58 -4.86 1.96
C CYS A 74 -2.07 -4.75 3.41
N THR A 75 -1.65 -5.67 4.28
CA THR A 75 -2.00 -5.66 5.72
C THR A 75 -0.93 -5.05 6.63
N GLY A 76 0.10 -4.44 6.04
CA GLY A 76 1.25 -3.89 6.75
C GLY A 76 2.43 -4.87 6.74
N GLY A 77 3.27 -4.80 7.75
CA GLY A 77 4.43 -5.68 7.80
C GLY A 77 4.14 -7.07 8.35
N ASP A 78 5.01 -8.01 7.97
CA ASP A 78 4.85 -9.43 8.29
C ASP A 78 5.06 -9.72 9.78
N VAL A 79 3.97 -9.88 10.53
CA VAL A 79 4.02 -10.14 11.98
C VAL A 79 4.71 -11.47 12.30
N LYS A 80 4.73 -12.45 11.37
CA LYS A 80 5.46 -13.71 11.57
C LYS A 80 6.97 -13.47 11.52
N GLU A 81 7.43 -12.64 10.57
CA GLU A 81 8.82 -12.18 10.52
C GLU A 81 9.18 -11.39 11.79
N TYR A 82 8.29 -10.52 12.26
CA TYR A 82 8.53 -9.78 13.50
C TYR A 82 8.76 -10.69 14.69
N GLN A 83 7.88 -11.68 14.84
CA GLN A 83 7.97 -12.67 15.90
C GLN A 83 9.26 -13.50 15.78
N ALA A 84 9.60 -13.99 14.58
CA ALA A 84 10.76 -14.85 14.39
C ALA A 84 12.10 -14.10 14.54
N ASP A 85 12.20 -12.90 13.99
CA ASP A 85 13.48 -12.20 13.84
C ASP A 85 13.67 -11.06 14.83
N TYR A 86 12.69 -10.17 14.96
CA TYR A 86 12.88 -8.93 15.72
C TYR A 86 12.61 -9.07 17.21
N THR A 87 11.80 -10.03 17.64
CA THR A 87 11.72 -10.35 19.07
C THR A 87 13.01 -11.01 19.57
N ALA A 88 13.66 -11.83 18.73
CA ALA A 88 14.94 -12.45 19.03
C ALA A 88 16.13 -11.47 18.88
N ARG A 89 16.01 -10.50 17.97
CA ARG A 89 17.06 -9.49 17.66
C ARG A 89 16.47 -8.07 17.66
N PRO A 90 16.07 -7.54 18.84
CA PRO A 90 15.38 -6.25 18.92
C PRO A 90 16.19 -5.05 18.40
N ARG A 91 17.53 -5.15 18.39
CA ARG A 91 18.41 -4.12 17.82
C ARG A 91 18.35 -4.03 16.29
N ASP A 92 17.75 -5.00 15.61
CA ASP A 92 17.56 -4.94 14.15
C ASP A 92 16.23 -4.28 13.77
N TYR A 93 15.29 -4.12 14.70
CA TYR A 93 13.96 -3.57 14.41
C TYR A 93 14.00 -2.13 13.87
N TRP A 94 14.90 -1.27 14.37
CA TRP A 94 15.02 0.08 13.84
C TRP A 94 15.51 0.11 12.38
N LYS A 95 16.30 -0.88 11.96
CA LYS A 95 16.76 -1.02 10.56
C LYS A 95 15.59 -1.39 9.66
N TYR A 96 14.74 -2.30 10.13
CA TYR A 96 13.49 -2.64 9.45
C TYR A 96 12.56 -1.42 9.33
N MET A 97 12.38 -0.66 10.41
CA MET A 97 11.65 0.62 10.35
C MET A 97 12.29 1.63 9.39
N GLY A 98 13.62 1.62 9.24
CA GLY A 98 14.33 2.40 8.22
C GLY A 98 13.95 1.99 6.79
N LEU A 99 13.75 0.70 6.52
CA LEU A 99 13.27 0.22 5.22
C LEU A 99 11.80 0.59 4.98
N PHE A 100 10.96 0.48 6.02
CA PHE A 100 9.57 0.90 5.91
C PHE A 100 9.45 2.40 5.65
N ARG A 101 10.26 3.20 6.33
CA ARG A 101 10.41 4.63 6.04
C ARG A 101 10.84 4.87 4.59
N ALA A 102 11.88 4.19 4.11
CA ALA A 102 12.35 4.34 2.74
C ALA A 102 11.28 4.01 1.70
N TRP A 103 10.46 2.98 1.97
CA TRP A 103 9.29 2.68 1.16
C TRP A 103 8.29 3.83 1.13
N ILE A 104 7.85 4.31 2.29
CA ILE A 104 6.88 5.42 2.38
C ILE A 104 7.44 6.71 1.74
N GLU A 105 8.69 7.05 2.02
CA GLU A 105 9.35 8.23 1.46
C GLU A 105 9.54 8.11 -0.06
N SER A 106 9.72 6.90 -0.61
CA SER A 106 9.81 6.71 -2.06
C SER A 106 8.50 7.05 -2.76
N LEU A 107 7.35 6.75 -2.16
CA LEU A 107 6.03 7.09 -2.71
C LEU A 107 5.84 8.61 -2.74
N ILE A 108 6.09 9.27 -1.61
CA ILE A 108 5.88 10.72 -1.44
C ILE A 108 6.81 11.52 -2.35
N ASN A 109 8.05 11.04 -2.55
CA ASN A 109 9.09 11.76 -3.29
C ASN A 109 9.32 11.22 -4.70
N ALA A 110 8.38 10.45 -5.26
CA ALA A 110 8.53 9.82 -6.56
C ALA A 110 8.71 10.81 -7.73
N GLY A 111 8.34 12.09 -7.55
CA GLY A 111 8.41 13.13 -8.59
C GLY A 111 7.45 12.90 -9.76
N LYS A 112 6.59 11.88 -9.66
CA LYS A 112 5.55 11.48 -10.62
C LYS A 112 4.30 11.07 -9.84
N PRO A 113 3.10 11.21 -10.42
CA PRO A 113 1.87 10.78 -9.77
C PRO A 113 1.91 9.29 -9.38
N VAL A 114 1.59 9.00 -8.12
CA VAL A 114 1.49 7.66 -7.56
C VAL A 114 0.04 7.35 -7.19
N ILE A 115 -0.50 6.25 -7.72
CA ILE A 115 -1.88 5.84 -7.51
C ILE A 115 -1.92 4.52 -6.73
N ALA A 116 -2.59 4.53 -5.58
CA ALA A 116 -2.97 3.32 -4.89
C ALA A 116 -4.20 2.69 -5.57
N ARG A 117 -4.02 1.51 -6.17
CA ARG A 117 -5.11 0.66 -6.65
C ARG A 117 -5.45 -0.36 -5.56
N ILE A 118 -6.39 -0.01 -4.70
CA ILE A 118 -6.77 -0.77 -3.50
C ILE A 118 -7.75 -1.88 -3.91
N ASN A 119 -7.20 -3.06 -4.17
CA ASN A 119 -7.89 -4.24 -4.68
C ASN A 119 -8.49 -5.15 -3.60
N GLY A 120 -8.35 -4.80 -2.32
CA GLY A 120 -8.79 -5.56 -1.15
C GLY A 120 -8.48 -4.79 0.13
N MET A 121 -8.51 -5.43 1.30
CA MET A 121 -8.26 -4.72 2.57
C MET A 121 -6.89 -4.02 2.60
N ALA A 122 -6.84 -2.79 3.11
CA ALA A 122 -5.61 -2.03 3.33
C ALA A 122 -5.53 -1.62 4.80
N VAL A 123 -4.58 -2.18 5.53
CA VAL A 123 -4.58 -2.14 6.99
C VAL A 123 -3.19 -1.81 7.54
N GLY A 124 -3.12 -1.01 8.61
CA GLY A 124 -1.86 -0.67 9.27
C GLY A 124 -0.88 -0.02 8.29
N GLY A 125 0.31 -0.60 8.16
CA GLY A 125 1.31 -0.15 7.18
C GLY A 125 0.81 -0.15 5.73
N GLY A 126 -0.16 -1.00 5.38
CA GLY A 126 -0.81 -0.96 4.06
C GLY A 126 -1.73 0.25 3.90
N ASN A 127 -2.44 0.65 4.96
CA ASN A 127 -3.20 1.90 4.94
C ASN A 127 -2.27 3.13 4.99
N GLU A 128 -1.14 3.05 5.67
CA GLU A 128 -0.10 4.09 5.63
C GLU A 128 0.50 4.22 4.23
N SER A 129 0.71 3.11 3.53
CA SER A 129 1.22 3.10 2.16
C SER A 129 0.24 3.75 1.17
N GLN A 130 -1.08 3.49 1.31
CA GLN A 130 -2.06 4.14 0.42
C GLN A 130 -2.22 5.63 0.74
N LEU A 131 -2.14 6.04 2.02
CA LEU A 131 -2.13 7.45 2.42
C LEU A 131 -0.89 8.21 1.89
N ALA A 132 0.21 7.51 1.66
CA ALA A 132 1.43 8.09 1.09
C ALA A 132 1.36 8.27 -0.44
N CYS A 133 0.35 7.69 -1.11
CA CYS A 133 0.12 7.88 -2.54
C CYS A 133 -0.66 9.18 -2.79
N ASP A 134 -0.50 9.78 -3.98
CA ASP A 134 -1.20 11.02 -4.36
C ASP A 134 -2.71 10.81 -4.54
N LEU A 135 -3.09 9.67 -5.13
CA LEU A 135 -4.47 9.31 -5.41
C LEU A 135 -4.75 7.86 -5.04
N ALA A 136 -5.99 7.56 -4.68
CA ALA A 136 -6.44 6.21 -4.37
C ALA A 136 -7.77 5.87 -5.07
N VAL A 137 -7.78 4.70 -5.72
CA VAL A 137 -8.98 4.06 -6.29
C VAL A 137 -9.19 2.74 -5.57
N MET A 138 -10.39 2.56 -5.02
CA MET A 138 -10.69 1.45 -4.12
C MET A 138 -11.82 0.57 -4.65
N ALA A 139 -11.62 -0.74 -4.58
CA ALA A 139 -12.67 -1.72 -4.87
C ALA A 139 -13.78 -1.63 -3.81
N GLU A 140 -15.04 -1.78 -4.23
CA GLU A 140 -16.20 -1.62 -3.36
C GLU A 140 -16.24 -2.61 -2.17
N HIS A 141 -15.76 -3.84 -2.37
CA HIS A 141 -15.68 -4.85 -1.29
C HIS A 141 -14.53 -4.60 -0.31
N ALA A 142 -13.60 -3.68 -0.62
CA ALA A 142 -12.45 -3.42 0.22
C ALA A 142 -12.83 -2.58 1.46
N TRP A 143 -11.93 -2.55 2.43
CA TRP A 143 -12.04 -1.70 3.61
C TRP A 143 -10.66 -1.25 4.10
N LEU A 144 -10.61 -0.10 4.76
CA LEU A 144 -9.41 0.48 5.36
C LEU A 144 -9.41 0.28 6.87
N GLY A 145 -8.23 0.20 7.48
CA GLY A 145 -8.13 0.17 8.93
C GLY A 145 -6.73 0.43 9.48
N GLN A 146 -6.66 0.63 10.79
CA GLN A 146 -5.42 0.63 11.56
C GLN A 146 -5.35 -0.64 12.41
N VAL A 147 -4.14 -0.99 12.88
CA VAL A 147 -3.92 -2.16 13.75
C VAL A 147 -3.05 -1.88 14.96
N GLY A 148 -2.42 -0.70 15.04
CA GLY A 148 -1.36 -0.40 16.01
C GLY A 148 -1.72 -0.82 17.44
N THR A 149 -2.79 -0.25 18.01
CA THR A 149 -3.19 -0.54 19.39
C THR A 149 -3.63 -1.99 19.65
N ARG A 150 -4.03 -2.75 18.61
CA ARG A 150 -4.35 -4.19 18.74
C ARG A 150 -3.10 -5.07 18.88
N VAL A 151 -1.96 -4.63 18.36
CA VAL A 151 -0.71 -5.42 18.34
C VAL A 151 0.43 -4.77 19.13
N GLY A 152 0.11 -3.76 19.95
CA GLY A 152 1.11 -3.03 20.75
C GLY A 152 2.08 -2.21 19.91
N SER A 153 1.68 -1.80 18.70
CA SER A 153 2.48 -1.00 17.77
C SER A 153 1.88 0.40 17.59
N VAL A 154 2.69 1.32 17.07
CA VAL A 154 2.28 2.68 16.72
C VAL A 154 2.23 2.84 15.20
N ALA A 155 1.24 3.60 14.71
CA ALA A 155 1.16 3.98 13.30
C ALA A 155 2.24 5.05 12.99
N ALA A 156 3.41 4.57 12.56
CA ALA A 156 4.64 5.35 12.38
C ALA A 156 5.02 5.59 10.91
N GLY A 157 4.17 5.16 9.96
CA GLY A 157 4.33 5.39 8.53
C GLY A 157 3.60 6.63 8.02
N GLY A 158 3.28 7.60 8.90
CA GLY A 158 2.65 8.88 8.53
C GLY A 158 1.16 9.00 8.86
N ALA A 159 0.47 7.90 9.22
CA ALA A 159 -0.97 7.96 9.49
C ALA A 159 -1.33 8.91 10.66
N THR A 160 -0.47 9.04 11.67
CA THR A 160 -0.71 9.98 12.78
C THR A 160 -0.63 11.45 12.36
N GLN A 161 0.02 11.74 11.23
CA GLN A 161 0.14 13.08 10.65
C GLN A 161 -0.94 13.35 9.60
N TRP A 162 -1.22 12.38 8.73
CA TRP A 162 -2.11 12.58 7.58
C TRP A 162 -3.58 12.33 7.87
N LEU A 163 -3.93 11.38 8.76
CA LEU A 163 -5.35 11.13 9.06
C LEU A 163 -6.09 12.38 9.56
N PRO A 164 -5.54 13.20 10.48
CA PRO A 164 -6.21 14.44 10.88
C PRO A 164 -6.47 15.41 9.72
N ILE A 165 -5.60 15.41 8.70
CA ILE A 165 -5.73 16.25 7.49
C ILE A 165 -6.85 15.72 6.59
N HIS A 166 -6.91 14.40 6.38
CA HIS A 166 -7.89 13.79 5.48
C HIS A 166 -9.30 13.70 6.09
N VAL A 167 -9.40 13.17 7.32
CA VAL A 167 -10.70 12.79 7.91
C VAL A 167 -11.12 13.66 9.09
N GLY A 168 -10.26 14.60 9.49
CA GLY A 168 -10.45 15.39 10.71
C GLY A 168 -10.05 14.64 11.98
N ASP A 169 -9.76 15.43 13.00
CA ASP A 169 -9.07 14.99 14.22
C ASP A 169 -9.80 13.91 15.03
N ARG A 170 -11.13 14.02 15.19
CA ARG A 170 -11.92 13.04 15.95
C ARG A 170 -11.97 11.66 15.27
N ARG A 171 -12.19 11.63 13.96
CA ARG A 171 -12.21 10.39 13.17
C ARG A 171 -10.82 9.77 13.11
N ALA A 172 -9.77 10.59 12.97
CA ALA A 172 -8.39 10.11 13.02
C ALA A 172 -8.08 9.40 14.35
N ARG A 173 -8.45 9.99 15.49
CA ARG A 173 -8.30 9.35 16.80
C ARG A 173 -9.14 8.07 16.92
N GLU A 174 -10.38 8.07 16.45
CA GLU A 174 -11.22 6.87 16.45
C GLU A 174 -10.56 5.73 15.67
N MET A 175 -10.09 6.00 14.45
CA MET A 175 -9.40 5.02 13.61
C MET A 175 -8.15 4.47 14.31
N LEU A 176 -7.32 5.35 14.87
CA LEU A 176 -6.05 4.98 15.51
C LEU A 176 -6.22 4.26 16.86
N LEU A 177 -7.23 4.64 17.65
CA LEU A 177 -7.44 4.10 18.99
C LEU A 177 -8.26 2.80 18.94
N LEU A 178 -9.32 2.77 18.14
CA LEU A 178 -10.29 1.67 18.11
C LEU A 178 -10.03 0.63 17.01
N ASN A 179 -9.21 0.97 16.00
CA ASN A 179 -8.89 0.10 14.87
C ASN A 179 -10.13 -0.44 14.12
N GLY A 180 -11.20 0.37 14.07
CA GLY A 180 -12.43 0.03 13.35
C GLY A 180 -12.19 -0.16 11.86
N ARG A 181 -13.05 -0.96 11.20
CA ARG A 181 -13.06 -1.07 9.74
C ARG A 181 -13.77 0.16 9.16
N VAL A 182 -13.19 0.75 8.12
CA VAL A 182 -13.80 1.82 7.32
C VAL A 182 -14.12 1.25 5.94
N PRO A 183 -15.39 0.92 5.65
CA PRO A 183 -15.80 0.39 4.35
C PRO A 183 -15.58 1.41 3.21
N ALA A 184 -15.47 0.93 1.96
CA ALA A 184 -15.15 1.74 0.79
C ALA A 184 -15.99 3.02 0.66
N ARG A 185 -17.32 2.93 0.83
CA ARG A 185 -18.22 4.10 0.76
C ARG A 185 -17.89 5.14 1.83
N GLN A 186 -17.67 4.70 3.07
CA GLN A 186 -17.30 5.60 4.16
C GLN A 186 -15.91 6.21 3.91
N ALA A 187 -14.97 5.42 3.38
CA ALA A 187 -13.64 5.91 3.01
C ALA A 187 -13.71 7.02 1.95
N LEU A 188 -14.60 6.88 0.96
CA LEU A 188 -14.86 7.91 -0.05
C LEU A 188 -15.47 9.17 0.57
N GLU A 189 -16.53 9.01 1.38
CA GLU A 189 -17.21 10.12 2.06
C GLU A 189 -16.29 10.89 3.02
N TRP A 190 -15.30 10.20 3.61
CA TRP A 190 -14.31 10.80 4.50
C TRP A 190 -13.11 11.39 3.76
N GLY A 191 -13.00 11.20 2.44
CA GLY A 191 -11.86 11.69 1.66
C GLY A 191 -10.57 10.87 1.84
N LEU A 192 -10.66 9.63 2.34
CA LEU A 192 -9.52 8.70 2.40
C LEU A 192 -9.16 8.13 1.04
N VAL A 193 -10.12 8.09 0.10
CA VAL A 193 -9.91 7.64 -1.28
C VAL A 193 -10.64 8.56 -2.25
N ASN A 194 -10.15 8.67 -3.48
CA ASN A 194 -10.73 9.56 -4.49
C ASN A 194 -11.89 8.93 -5.24
N ARG A 195 -11.87 7.60 -5.41
CA ARG A 195 -12.91 6.88 -6.14
C ARG A 195 -13.11 5.49 -5.58
N VAL A 196 -14.38 5.08 -5.52
CA VAL A 196 -14.76 3.68 -5.32
C VAL A 196 -15.28 3.13 -6.63
N VAL A 197 -14.87 1.91 -6.97
CA VAL A 197 -15.30 1.21 -8.18
C VAL A 197 -15.95 -0.12 -7.84
N PRO A 198 -16.98 -0.54 -8.62
CA PRO A 198 -17.55 -1.86 -8.55
C PRO A 198 -16.48 -2.95 -8.56
N SER A 199 -16.74 -4.05 -7.86
CA SER A 199 -15.78 -5.14 -7.74
C SER A 199 -16.38 -6.54 -7.89
N VAL A 200 -17.70 -6.62 -7.99
CA VAL A 200 -18.44 -7.85 -8.30
C VAL A 200 -18.96 -7.76 -9.72
N THR A 201 -18.92 -8.86 -10.44
CA THR A 201 -19.55 -8.98 -11.76
C THR A 201 -20.75 -9.90 -11.70
N ARG A 202 -21.83 -9.53 -12.36
CA ARG A 202 -23.00 -10.38 -12.62
C ARG A 202 -23.28 -10.35 -14.11
N ASP A 203 -23.40 -11.52 -14.74
CA ASP A 203 -23.64 -11.67 -16.18
C ASP A 203 -22.62 -10.91 -17.05
N GLY A 204 -21.35 -10.87 -16.61
CA GLY A 204 -20.26 -10.18 -17.29
C GLY A 204 -20.23 -8.65 -17.11
N ALA A 205 -21.18 -8.07 -16.37
CA ALA A 205 -21.23 -6.65 -16.07
C ALA A 205 -20.86 -6.37 -14.60
N PHE A 206 -20.14 -5.29 -14.35
CA PHE A 206 -19.84 -4.84 -13.00
C PHE A 206 -21.10 -4.33 -12.28
N VAL A 207 -21.29 -4.76 -11.04
CA VAL A 207 -22.40 -4.38 -10.17
C VAL A 207 -21.92 -3.38 -9.13
N SER A 208 -22.51 -2.19 -9.11
CA SER A 208 -22.33 -1.20 -8.05
C SER A 208 -23.24 -1.50 -6.86
N GLY A 209 -22.77 -1.29 -5.65
CA GLY A 209 -23.54 -1.49 -4.42
C GLY A 209 -23.78 -2.95 -4.10
N ALA A 210 -22.90 -3.86 -4.55
CA ALA A 210 -23.06 -5.28 -4.30
C ALA A 210 -23.06 -5.58 -2.80
N THR A 211 -24.08 -6.31 -2.35
CA THR A 211 -24.15 -6.87 -1.00
C THR A 211 -23.24 -8.11 -0.88
N PRO A 212 -22.93 -8.57 0.34
CA PRO A 212 -22.27 -9.86 0.53
C PRO A 212 -23.04 -11.05 -0.08
N GLU A 213 -24.37 -10.97 -0.10
CA GLU A 213 -25.29 -11.89 -0.82
C GLU A 213 -25.35 -11.59 -2.32
#